data_AF-A0A4Q3WF71-F1
#
_entry.id   AF-A0A4Q3WF71-F1
#
_cell.length_a   1.000
_cell.length_b   1.000
_cell.length_c   1.000
_cell.angle_alpha   90.00
_cell.angle_beta   90.00
_cell.angle_gamma   90.00
#
_symmetry.space_group_name_H-M   'P 1'
#
loop_
_entity.id
_entity.type
_entity.pdbx_description
1 polymer ?
#
loop_
_entity_poly.entity_id
_entity_poly.type
_entity_poly.pdbx_seq_one_letter_code
_entity_poly.pdbx_strand_id
1 'polypeptide(L)'
;MKSSDEKTPWKASTRQQLRQHIAAIIAQETGETIDPIITRANSPFGEFTSNTPLQTAALLRQTPQQIGHTLTTQLAAHFPGR
;
A
#
# COMPACT_ATOMS: atom_id res chain seq x y z
N MET A 1 -17.65 36.86 15.98
CA MET A 1 -18.01 35.80 15.02
C MET A 1 -16.90 34.75 15.06
N LYS A 2 -17.17 33.55 15.58
CA LYS A 2 -16.22 32.43 15.58
C LYS A 2 -16.58 31.54 14.40
N SER A 3 -15.80 31.58 13.32
CA SER A 3 -15.85 30.52 12.31
C SER A 3 -15.05 29.36 12.84
N SER A 4 -15.76 28.35 13.33
CA SER A 4 -15.23 27.02 13.57
C SER A 4 -15.02 26.34 12.23
N ASP A 5 -13.89 26.62 11.57
CA ASP A 5 -13.37 25.73 10.52
C ASP A 5 -12.83 24.47 11.19
N GLU A 6 -13.77 23.61 11.60
CA GLU A 6 -13.50 22.24 11.99
C GLU A 6 -12.98 21.52 10.75
N LYS A 7 -11.65 21.50 10.59
CA LYS A 7 -10.95 20.65 9.62
C LYS A 7 -11.24 19.20 10.00
N THR A 8 -12.35 18.65 9.52
CA THR A 8 -12.63 17.22 9.64
C THR A 8 -11.45 16.51 8.96
N PRO A 9 -10.65 15.70 9.66
CA PRO A 9 -9.57 14.97 9.03
C PRO A 9 -10.20 14.04 8.01
N TRP A 10 -9.93 14.29 6.73
CA TRP A 10 -10.42 13.46 5.63
C TRP A 10 -9.93 12.04 5.87
N LYS A 11 -10.84 11.13 6.27
CA LYS A 11 -10.50 9.72 6.43
C LYS A 11 -10.00 9.22 5.07
N ALA A 12 -8.74 8.80 5.01
CA ALA A 12 -8.11 8.33 3.79
C ALA A 12 -8.93 7.19 3.16
N SER A 13 -9.15 7.22 1.85
CA SER A 13 -9.83 6.13 1.13
C SER A 13 -9.08 4.80 1.28
N THR A 14 -9.75 3.65 1.14
CA THR A 14 -9.10 2.31 1.20
C THR A 14 -7.87 2.21 0.28
N ARG A 15 -7.96 2.78 -0.93
CA ARG A 15 -6.83 2.85 -1.89
C ARG A 15 -5.66 3.64 -1.32
N GLN A 16 -5.92 4.75 -0.66
CA GLN A 16 -4.88 5.59 -0.04
C GLN A 16 -4.25 4.90 1.17
N GLN A 17 -5.05 4.23 2.01
CA GLN A 17 -4.54 3.43 3.12
C GLN A 17 -3.64 2.29 2.60
N LEU A 18 -4.08 1.55 1.58
CA LEU A 18 -3.28 0.50 0.96
C LEU A 18 -1.95 1.06 0.41
N ARG A 19 -1.98 2.24 -0.23
CA ARG A 19 -0.77 2.92 -0.73
C ARG A 19 0.19 3.26 0.39
N GLN A 20 -0.32 3.83 1.47
CA GLN A 20 0.48 4.22 2.63
C GLN A 20 1.12 3.02 3.31
N HIS A 21 0.37 1.94 3.52
CA HIS A 21 0.90 0.72 4.14
C HIS A 21 1.95 0.03 3.26
N ILE A 22 1.71 -0.11 1.95
CA ILE A 22 2.73 -0.68 1.04
C ILE A 22 4.01 0.14 1.05
N ALA A 23 3.89 1.48 0.98
CA ALA A 23 5.05 2.37 1.01
C ALA A 23 5.83 2.23 2.33
N ALA A 24 5.13 2.18 3.46
CA ALA A 24 5.73 2.03 4.78
C ALA A 24 6.48 0.69 4.93
N ILE A 25 5.87 -0.41 4.48
CA ILE A 25 6.50 -1.74 4.53
C ILE A 25 7.78 -1.75 3.69
N ILE A 26 7.74 -1.24 2.46
CA ILE A 26 8.95 -1.20 1.61
C ILE A 26 10.02 -0.31 2.26
N ALA A 27 9.68 0.88 2.74
CA ALA A 27 10.64 1.76 3.41
C ALA A 27 11.28 1.10 4.64
N GLN A 28 10.53 0.31 5.41
CA GLN A 28 11.04 -0.43 6.55
C GLN A 28 11.98 -1.57 6.15
N GLU A 29 11.63 -2.35 5.13
CA GLU A 29 12.40 -3.51 4.69
C GLU A 29 13.70 -3.12 3.97
N THR A 30 13.75 -1.92 3.39
CA THR A 30 14.77 -1.58 2.38
C THR A 30 15.45 -0.25 2.61
N GLY A 31 14.86 0.64 3.40
CA GLY A 31 15.30 2.04 3.53
C GLY A 31 14.91 2.93 2.35
N GLU A 32 14.28 2.39 1.30
CA GLU A 32 13.93 3.12 0.08
C GLU A 32 12.51 3.68 0.14
N THR A 33 12.36 4.93 -0.28
CA THR A 33 11.03 5.54 -0.45
C THR A 33 10.54 5.28 -1.86
N ILE A 34 9.43 4.55 -1.96
CA ILE A 34 8.74 4.31 -3.23
C ILE A 34 7.35 4.93 -3.21
N ASP A 35 6.80 5.15 -4.39
CA ASP A 35 5.40 5.50 -4.54
C ASP A 35 4.61 4.35 -5.17
N PRO A 36 3.89 3.52 -4.37
CA PRO A 36 3.18 2.36 -4.88
C PRO A 36 2.12 2.72 -5.91
N ILE A 37 2.16 2.04 -7.06
CA ILE A 37 1.09 2.15 -8.05
C ILE A 37 -0.01 1.16 -7.68
N ILE A 38 -1.19 1.72 -7.38
CA ILE A 38 -2.41 0.95 -7.08
C ILE A 38 -3.46 1.24 -8.14
N THR A 39 -3.97 0.18 -8.77
CA THR A 39 -4.99 0.24 -9.83
C THR A 39 -6.26 -0.48 -9.40
N ARG A 40 -7.39 -0.13 -10.00
CA ARG A 40 -8.61 -0.95 -9.90
C ARG A 40 -8.32 -2.32 -10.50
N ALA A 41 -8.71 -3.36 -9.78
CA ALA A 41 -8.58 -4.72 -10.25
C ALA A 41 -9.85 -5.12 -11.03
N ASN A 42 -9.67 -6.02 -12.00
CA ASN A 42 -10.78 -6.73 -12.61
C ASN A 42 -11.03 -8.03 -11.83
N SER A 43 -12.27 -8.52 -11.84
CA SER A 43 -12.58 -9.85 -11.32
C SER A 43 -11.70 -10.91 -12.01
N PRO A 44 -11.11 -11.88 -11.29
CA PRO A 44 -11.35 -12.24 -9.88
C PRO A 44 -10.37 -11.63 -8.85
N PHE A 45 -9.56 -10.63 -9.20
CA PHE A 45 -8.42 -10.17 -8.39
C PHE A 45 -8.77 -9.16 -7.27
N GLY A 46 -10.01 -9.19 -6.78
CA GLY A 46 -10.49 -8.27 -5.75
C GLY A 46 -10.79 -6.86 -6.28
N GLU A 47 -10.70 -5.86 -5.40
CA GLU A 47 -11.05 -4.47 -5.71
C GLU A 47 -9.86 -3.67 -6.28
N PHE A 48 -8.65 -3.96 -5.81
CA PHE A 48 -7.42 -3.25 -6.16
C PHE A 48 -6.24 -4.21 -6.33
N THR A 49 -5.34 -3.86 -7.25
CA THR A 49 -4.04 -4.53 -7.45
C THR A 49 -2.91 -3.52 -7.26
N SER A 50 -1.74 -4.03 -6.89
CA SER A 50 -0.50 -3.27 -6.82
C SER A 50 0.59 -3.96 -7.61
N ASN A 51 1.32 -3.18 -8.41
CA ASN A 51 2.49 -3.66 -9.16
C ASN A 51 3.81 -3.43 -8.41
N THR A 52 3.76 -3.00 -7.14
CA THR A 52 4.93 -2.71 -6.33
C THR A 52 5.98 -3.83 -6.34
N PRO A 53 5.63 -5.13 -6.25
CA PRO A 53 6.64 -6.19 -6.31
C PRO A 53 7.49 -6.16 -7.59
N LEU A 54 6.91 -5.81 -8.75
CA LEU A 54 7.64 -5.68 -10.00
C LEU A 54 8.49 -4.41 -10.02
N GLN A 55 7.98 -3.32 -9.45
CA GLN A 55 8.68 -2.03 -9.38
C GLN A 55 9.94 -2.12 -8.50
N THR A 56 9.90 -2.89 -7.42
CA THR A 56 10.98 -2.94 -6.43
C THR A 56 11.93 -4.12 -6.58
N ALA A 57 11.55 -5.20 -7.29
CA ALA A 57 12.39 -6.39 -7.45
C ALA A 57 13.84 -6.07 -7.86
N ALA A 58 14.03 -5.20 -8.86
CA ALA A 58 15.35 -4.81 -9.33
C ALA A 58 16.14 -3.99 -8.28
N LEU A 59 15.46 -3.10 -7.55
CA LEU A 59 16.06 -2.26 -6.51
C LEU A 59 16.53 -3.10 -5.33
N LEU A 60 15.74 -4.10 -4.96
CA LEU A 60 15.94 -4.89 -3.73
C LEU A 60 16.75 -6.17 -3.97
N ARG A 61 17.09 -6.47 -5.23
CA ARG A 61 17.75 -7.74 -5.62
C ARG A 61 16.99 -8.96 -5.09
N GLN A 62 15.67 -8.86 -5.06
CA GLN A 62 14.74 -9.90 -4.63
C GLN A 62 13.82 -10.27 -5.79
N THR A 63 13.25 -11.47 -5.75
CA THR A 63 12.22 -11.84 -6.73
C THR A 63 10.91 -11.11 -6.42
N PRO A 64 10.08 -10.79 -7.42
CA PRO A 64 8.75 -10.23 -7.19
C PRO A 64 7.89 -11.07 -6.23
N GLN A 65 8.05 -12.39 -6.25
CA GLN A 65 7.33 -13.31 -5.36
C GLN A 65 7.72 -13.12 -3.90
N GLN A 66 9.01 -12.92 -3.60
CA GLN A 66 9.49 -12.66 -2.24
C GLN A 66 8.91 -11.34 -1.70
N ILE A 67 8.97 -10.28 -2.51
CA ILE A 67 8.41 -8.98 -2.12
C ILE A 67 6.90 -9.07 -1.94
N GLY A 68 6.21 -9.75 -2.87
CA GLY A 68 4.77 -9.98 -2.77
C GLY A 68 4.38 -10.71 -1.49
N HIS A 69 5.13 -11.75 -1.10
CA HIS A 69 4.91 -12.48 0.14
C HIS A 69 5.12 -11.62 1.39
N THR A 70 6.18 -10.80 1.42
CA THR A 70 6.42 -9.84 2.51
C THR A 70 5.27 -8.85 2.63
N LEU A 71 4.87 -8.24 1.52
CA LEU A 71 3.77 -7.28 1.49
C LEU A 71 2.46 -7.89 1.97
N THR A 72 2.04 -9.05 1.46
CA THR A 72 0.78 -9.68 1.87
C THR A 72 0.78 -10.07 3.34
N THR A 73 1.89 -10.61 3.84
CA THR A 73 2.02 -11.02 5.25
C THR A 73 1.90 -9.83 6.20
N GLN A 74 2.58 -8.72 5.91
CA GLN A 74 2.55 -7.54 6.77
C GLN A 74 1.26 -6.73 6.60
N LEU A 75 0.68 -6.68 5.39
CA LEU A 75 -0.59 -5.99 5.13
C LEU A 75 -1.77 -6.64 5.83
N ALA A 76 -1.78 -7.98 5.99
CA ALA A 76 -2.92 -8.71 6.56
C ALA A 76 -3.33 -8.18 7.96
N ALA A 77 -2.35 -7.75 8.77
CA ALA A 77 -2.61 -7.19 10.09
C ALA A 77 -3.38 -5.85 10.06
N HIS A 78 -3.32 -5.12 8.95
CA HIS A 78 -3.98 -3.82 8.78
C HIS A 78 -5.40 -3.93 8.18
N PHE A 79 -5.76 -5.08 7.62
CA PHE A 79 -7.04 -5.31 6.95
C PHE A 79 -7.72 -6.62 7.43
N PRO A 80 -8.04 -6.76 8.74
CA PRO A 80 -8.64 -7.98 9.26
C PRO A 80 -10.03 -8.25 8.63
N GLY A 81 -10.22 -9.47 8.13
CA GLY A 81 -11.49 -9.92 7.55
C GLY A 81 -11.76 -9.43 6.12
N ARG A 82 -10.73 -8.97 5.40
CA ARG A 82 -10.79 -8.59 3.98
C ARG A 82 -9.87 -9.44 3.12
#